data_AF-A0A496R7M1-F1
#
_entry.id   AF-A0A496R7M1-F1
#
_cell.length_a   1.000
_cell.length_b   1.000
_cell.length_c   1.000
_cell.angle_alpha   90.00
_cell.angle_beta   90.00
_cell.angle_gamma   90.00
#
_symmetry.space_group_name_H-M   'P 1'
#
loop_
_entity.id
_entity.type
_entity.pdbx_description
1 polymer ?
#
loop_
_entity_poly.entity_id
_entity_poly.type
_entity_poly.pdbx_seq_one_letter_code
_entity_poly.pdbx_strand_id
1 'polypeptide(L)'
;MILLSIAISFFVSLTFCLMFVFFWRRRVRRELETETIIKKLKVEIGEMVTALNGTTERNIALLESQIRVIHEQIDKASKVAGVLKREQEKQETVSQVYSSLARSKPLTLDVEVPGTENPVIDFESLPIRDKALVLHRKGDSPESIASRLDMSRGEIELIISLHEGRPQN
;
A
#
# COMPACT_ATOMS: atom_id res chain seq x y z
N MET A 1 104.16 -4.04 18.18
CA MET A 1 103.28 -5.11 17.64
C MET A 1 101.84 -4.97 18.11
N ILE A 2 101.58 -4.78 19.42
CA ILE A 2 100.23 -4.65 20.00
C ILE A 2 99.39 -3.51 19.37
N LEU A 3 99.98 -2.33 19.15
CA LEU A 3 99.28 -1.19 18.53
C LEU A 3 98.85 -1.47 17.08
N LEU A 4 99.65 -2.24 16.34
CA LEU A 4 99.40 -2.57 14.94
C LEU A 4 98.26 -3.60 14.82
N SER A 5 98.19 -4.57 15.74
CA SER A 5 97.05 -5.50 15.82
C SER A 5 95.74 -4.81 16.23
N ILE A 6 95.79 -3.80 17.12
CA ILE A 6 94.61 -3.01 17.51
C ILE A 6 94.08 -2.21 16.31
N ALA A 7 94.96 -1.58 15.54
CA ALA A 7 94.58 -0.82 14.36
C ALA A 7 93.89 -1.70 13.30
N ILE A 8 94.43 -2.89 13.03
CA ILE A 8 93.83 -3.83 12.06
C ILE A 8 92.44 -4.29 12.51
N SER A 9 92.29 -4.67 13.78
CA SER A 9 90.99 -5.07 14.34
C SER A 9 89.96 -3.94 14.25
N PHE A 10 90.37 -2.68 14.45
CA PHE A 10 89.50 -1.52 14.28
C PHE A 10 89.02 -1.36 12.83
N PHE A 11 89.93 -1.49 11.85
CA PHE A 11 89.56 -1.43 10.44
C PHE A 11 88.62 -2.56 10.03
N VAL A 12 88.88 -3.79 10.47
CA VAL A 12 88.00 -4.94 10.18
C VAL A 12 86.60 -4.70 10.75
N SER A 13 86.51 -4.29 12.02
CA SER A 13 85.23 -3.95 12.67
C SER A 13 84.49 -2.82 11.94
N LEU A 14 85.22 -1.78 11.51
CA LEU A 14 84.66 -0.67 10.74
C LEU A 14 84.09 -1.13 9.40
N THR A 15 84.83 -1.95 8.65
CA THR A 15 84.34 -2.49 7.36
C THR A 15 83.13 -3.40 7.54
N PHE A 16 83.11 -4.23 8.58
CA PHE A 16 81.98 -5.08 8.91
C PHE A 16 80.74 -4.25 9.28
N CYS A 17 80.91 -3.19 10.07
CA CYS A 17 79.83 -2.27 10.42
C CYS A 17 79.26 -1.57 9.18
N LEU A 18 80.13 -1.06 8.30
CA LEU A 18 79.69 -0.43 7.05
C LEU A 18 78.96 -1.41 6.14
N MET A 19 79.47 -2.65 6.00
CA MET A 19 78.82 -3.69 5.22
C MET A 19 77.47 -4.07 5.82
N PHE A 20 77.39 -4.19 7.15
CA PHE A 20 76.14 -4.49 7.87
C PHE A 20 75.11 -3.38 7.67
N VAL A 21 75.48 -2.11 7.84
CA VAL A 21 74.58 -0.97 7.61
C VAL A 21 74.14 -0.90 6.15
N PHE A 22 75.05 -1.14 5.20
CA PHE A 22 74.71 -1.17 3.78
C PHE A 22 73.74 -2.29 3.44
N PHE A 23 74.00 -3.51 3.92
CA PHE A 23 73.13 -4.66 3.74
C PHE A 23 71.78 -4.46 4.40
N TRP A 24 71.76 -3.95 5.64
CA TRP A 24 70.54 -3.66 6.39
C TRP A 24 69.72 -2.56 5.72
N ARG A 25 70.34 -1.46 5.27
CA ARG A 25 69.66 -0.42 4.49
C ARG A 25 69.09 -0.96 3.18
N ARG A 26 69.82 -1.84 2.49
CA ARG A 26 69.36 -2.46 1.25
C ARG A 26 68.19 -3.43 1.50
N ARG A 27 68.22 -4.17 2.62
CA ARG A 27 67.15 -5.08 3.05
C ARG A 27 65.90 -4.31 3.51
N VAL A 28 66.06 -3.32 4.37
CA VAL A 28 64.96 -2.50 4.91
C VAL A 28 64.29 -1.66 3.83
N ARG A 29 65.05 -1.11 2.87
CA ARG A 29 64.45 -0.39 1.73
C ARG A 29 63.59 -1.28 0.83
N ARG A 30 63.79 -2.61 0.89
CA ARG A 30 62.93 -3.58 0.20
C ARG A 30 61.66 -3.94 0.97
N GLU A 31 61.62 -3.73 2.29
CA GLU A 31 60.45 -4.04 3.12
C GLU A 31 59.54 -2.83 3.40
N LEU A 32 59.73 -1.72 2.67
CA LEU A 32 58.78 -0.60 2.60
C LEU A 32 57.54 -0.95 1.74
N GLU A 33 56.96 -2.14 1.95
CA GLU A 33 55.71 -2.60 1.34
C GLU A 33 54.48 -1.81 1.84
N THR A 34 54.65 -0.96 2.85
CA THR A 34 53.60 -0.11 3.42
C THR A 34 52.97 0.83 2.37
N GLU A 35 53.77 1.37 1.44
CA GLU A 35 53.26 2.19 0.33
C GLU A 35 52.39 1.36 -0.63
N THR A 36 52.74 0.08 -0.81
CA THR A 36 51.97 -0.84 -1.67
C THR A 36 50.63 -1.19 -1.03
N ILE A 37 50.60 -1.41 0.28
CA ILE A 37 49.35 -1.70 1.02
C ILE A 37 48.41 -0.50 0.97
N ILE A 38 48.90 0.72 1.21
CA ILE A 38 48.07 1.95 1.13
C ILE A 38 47.54 2.15 -0.29
N LYS A 39 48.37 1.93 -1.30
CA LYS A 39 47.96 2.04 -2.70
C LYS A 39 46.88 1.01 -3.05
N LYS A 40 47.05 -0.25 -2.62
CA LYS A 40 46.07 -1.33 -2.84
C LYS A 40 44.74 -1.03 -2.13
N LEU A 41 44.79 -0.55 -0.88
CA LEU A 41 43.60 -0.16 -0.12
C LEU A 41 42.83 0.96 -0.82
N LYS A 42 43.52 1.98 -1.35
CA LYS A 42 42.87 3.07 -2.10
C LYS A 42 42.19 2.58 -3.38
N VAL A 43 42.82 1.64 -4.10
CA VAL A 43 42.22 1.02 -5.29
C VAL A 43 40.97 0.24 -4.91
N GLU A 44 41.06 -0.62 -3.89
CA GLU A 44 39.93 -1.41 -3.39
C GLU A 44 38.76 -0.53 -2.93
N ILE A 45 39.05 0.56 -2.20
CA ILE A 45 38.02 1.53 -1.79
C ILE A 45 37.40 2.19 -3.02
N GLY A 46 38.21 2.56 -4.02
CA GLY A 46 37.71 3.13 -5.26
C GLY A 46 36.78 2.18 -6.02
N GLU A 47 37.14 0.90 -6.11
CA GLU A 47 36.32 -0.14 -6.71
C GLU A 47 35.03 -0.37 -5.92
N MET A 48 35.10 -0.41 -4.59
CA MET A 48 33.94 -0.54 -3.71
C MET A 48 33.00 0.66 -3.84
N VAL A 49 33.51 1.89 -3.87
CA VAL A 49 32.71 3.11 -4.07
C VAL A 49 32.03 3.07 -5.45
N THR A 50 32.76 2.63 -6.48
CA THR A 50 32.20 2.50 -7.84
C THR A 50 31.08 1.46 -7.88
N ALA A 51 31.28 0.29 -7.26
CA ALA A 51 30.27 -0.76 -7.17
C ALA A 51 29.05 -0.32 -6.35
N LEU A 52 29.28 0.39 -5.23
CA LEU A 52 28.23 0.93 -4.39
C LEU A 52 27.41 1.99 -5.13
N ASN A 53 28.07 2.90 -5.86
CA ASN A 53 27.40 3.91 -6.66
C ASN A 53 26.56 3.27 -7.76
N GLY A 54 27.09 2.26 -8.46
CA GLY A 54 26.34 1.53 -9.48
C GLY A 54 25.10 0.81 -8.90
N THR A 55 25.24 0.18 -7.73
CA THR A 55 24.12 -0.47 -7.05
C THR A 55 23.10 0.57 -6.57
N THR A 56 23.56 1.72 -6.08
CA THR A 56 22.71 2.83 -5.63
C THR A 56 21.93 3.42 -6.79
N GLU A 57 22.58 3.70 -7.93
CA GLU A 57 21.92 4.23 -9.13
C GLU A 57 20.85 3.27 -9.63
N ARG A 58 21.15 1.97 -9.69
CA ARG A 58 20.17 0.94 -10.04
C ARG A 58 18.99 0.93 -9.06
N ASN A 59 19.25 1.05 -7.76
CA ASN A 59 18.20 1.08 -6.75
C ASN A 59 17.34 2.34 -6.89
N ILE A 60 17.93 3.50 -7.16
CA ILE A 60 17.21 4.75 -7.44
C ILE A 60 16.32 4.59 -8.67
N ALA A 61 16.85 4.04 -9.76
CA ALA A 61 16.06 3.80 -10.98
C ALA A 61 14.87 2.87 -10.73
N LEU A 62 15.06 1.81 -9.93
CA LEU A 62 13.97 0.91 -9.53
C LEU A 62 12.92 1.64 -8.67
N LEU A 63 13.35 2.44 -7.69
CA LEU A 63 12.44 3.24 -6.88
C LEU A 63 11.66 4.25 -7.72
N GLU A 64 12.32 4.95 -8.64
CA GLU A 64 11.66 5.88 -9.55
C GLU A 64 10.61 5.18 -10.42
N SER A 65 10.93 4.00 -10.95
CA SER A 65 9.98 3.20 -11.72
C SER A 65 8.76 2.78 -10.89
N GLN A 66 8.96 2.38 -9.63
CA GLN A 66 7.87 2.01 -8.73
C GLN A 66 7.02 3.23 -8.35
N ILE A 67 7.64 4.37 -8.07
CA ILE A 67 6.94 5.63 -7.79
C ILE A 67 6.05 6.01 -8.96
N ARG A 68 6.54 5.87 -10.20
CA ARG A 68 5.76 6.15 -11.42
C ARG A 68 4.53 5.25 -11.54
N VAL A 69 4.70 3.95 -11.28
CA VAL A 69 3.58 2.98 -11.31
C VAL A 69 2.53 3.31 -10.26
N ILE A 70 2.97 3.62 -9.03
CA ILE A 70 2.06 4.02 -7.94
C ILE A 70 1.31 5.30 -8.32
N HIS A 71 1.99 6.30 -8.89
CA HIS A 71 1.35 7.53 -9.33
C HIS A 71 0.28 7.28 -10.39
N GLU A 72 0.58 6.42 -11.38
CA GLU A 72 -0.40 6.05 -12.41
C GLU A 72 -1.62 5.31 -11.82
N GLN A 73 -1.42 4.45 -10.84
CA GLN A 73 -2.53 3.78 -10.15
C GLN A 73 -3.38 4.76 -9.32
N ILE A 74 -2.74 5.72 -8.64
CA ILE A 74 -3.42 6.79 -7.91
C ILE A 74 -4.25 7.67 -8.85
N ASP A 75 -3.73 8.01 -10.02
CA ASP A 75 -4.45 8.80 -11.02
C ASP A 75 -5.67 8.06 -11.55
N LYS A 76 -5.53 6.75 -11.84
CA LYS A 76 -6.66 5.90 -12.23
C LYS A 76 -7.71 5.82 -11.13
N ALA A 77 -7.30 5.58 -9.88
CA ALA A 77 -8.19 5.55 -8.73
C ALA A 77 -8.91 6.89 -8.54
N SER A 78 -8.19 8.01 -8.68
CA SER A 78 -8.75 9.36 -8.59
C SER A 78 -9.76 9.65 -9.70
N LYS A 79 -9.49 9.19 -10.92
CA LYS A 79 -10.44 9.30 -12.04
C LYS A 79 -11.71 8.51 -11.78
N VAL A 80 -11.60 7.28 -11.28
CA VAL A 80 -12.75 6.45 -10.91
C VAL A 80 -13.53 7.08 -9.77
N ALA A 81 -12.86 7.55 -8.72
CA ALA A 81 -13.49 8.26 -7.61
C ALA A 81 -14.23 9.53 -8.08
N GLY A 82 -13.65 10.26 -9.03
CA GLY A 82 -14.30 11.44 -9.64
C GLY A 82 -15.54 11.09 -10.46
N VAL A 83 -15.53 9.97 -11.19
CA VAL A 83 -16.71 9.48 -11.93
C VAL A 83 -17.79 9.01 -10.96
N LEU A 84 -17.43 8.20 -9.95
CA LEU A 84 -18.36 7.75 -8.92
C LEU A 84 -19.01 8.93 -8.19
N LYS A 85 -18.23 9.96 -7.84
CA LYS A 85 -18.76 11.17 -7.21
C LYS A 85 -19.80 11.86 -8.09
N ARG A 86 -19.53 11.97 -9.40
CA ARG A 86 -20.49 12.55 -10.37
C ARG A 86 -21.75 11.69 -10.51
N GLU A 87 -21.63 10.37 -10.48
CA GLU A 87 -22.79 9.47 -10.50
C GLU A 87 -23.60 9.58 -9.21
N GLN A 88 -22.95 9.66 -8.06
CA GLN A 88 -23.60 9.91 -6.77
C GLN A 88 -24.36 11.24 -6.77
N GLU A 89 -23.74 12.33 -7.22
CA GLU A 89 -24.41 13.65 -7.32
C GLU A 89 -25.62 13.60 -8.27
N LYS A 90 -25.52 12.88 -9.40
CA LYS A 90 -26.66 12.65 -10.30
C LYS A 90 -27.76 11.81 -9.65
N GLN A 91 -27.39 10.78 -8.90
CA GLN A 91 -28.36 9.91 -8.23
C GLN A 91 -29.06 10.64 -7.07
N GLU A 92 -28.35 11.48 -6.32
CA GLU A 92 -28.90 12.33 -5.27
C GLU A 92 -29.86 13.39 -5.85
N THR A 93 -29.47 14.09 -6.91
CA THR A 93 -30.33 15.07 -7.58
C THR A 93 -31.60 14.42 -8.15
N VAL A 94 -31.46 13.24 -8.77
CA VAL A 94 -32.61 12.45 -9.22
C VAL A 94 -33.50 12.03 -8.05
N SER A 95 -32.92 11.56 -6.94
CA SER A 95 -33.68 11.20 -5.73
C SER A 95 -34.42 12.39 -5.12
N GLN A 96 -33.85 13.61 -5.17
CA GLN A 96 -34.50 14.84 -4.71
C GLN A 96 -35.64 15.27 -5.64
N VAL A 97 -35.48 15.07 -6.95
CA VAL A 97 -36.57 15.30 -7.92
C VAL A 97 -37.71 14.31 -7.65
N TYR A 98 -37.43 13.02 -7.47
CA TYR A 98 -38.47 12.04 -7.11
C TYR A 98 -39.15 12.35 -5.77
N SER A 99 -38.42 12.78 -4.74
CA SER A 99 -39.01 13.13 -3.44
C SER A 99 -39.85 14.41 -3.51
N SER A 100 -39.47 15.39 -4.34
CA SER A 100 -40.26 16.59 -4.59
C SER A 100 -41.49 16.32 -5.46
N LEU A 101 -41.44 15.39 -6.42
CA LEU A 101 -42.64 14.91 -7.15
C LEU A 101 -43.59 14.12 -6.23
N ALA A 102 -43.08 13.24 -5.38
CA ALA A 102 -43.88 12.51 -4.40
C ALA A 102 -44.54 13.45 -3.38
N ARG A 103 -43.86 14.55 -2.99
CA ARG A 103 -44.37 15.54 -2.04
C ARG A 103 -45.36 16.53 -2.68
N SER A 104 -45.21 16.84 -3.98
CA SER A 104 -46.03 17.87 -4.65
C SER A 104 -47.40 17.38 -5.12
N LYS A 105 -47.71 16.09 -5.02
CA LYS A 105 -49.05 15.59 -5.27
C LYS A 105 -49.42 14.46 -4.31
N PRO A 106 -49.87 14.77 -3.08
CA PRO A 106 -50.82 13.87 -2.45
C PRO A 106 -52.07 13.90 -3.34
N LEU A 107 -52.27 12.84 -4.14
CA LEU A 107 -53.62 12.52 -4.56
C LEU A 107 -54.37 12.13 -3.28
N THR A 108 -54.94 13.13 -2.61
CA THR A 108 -56.12 12.94 -1.77
C THR A 108 -57.21 12.47 -2.71
N LEU A 109 -57.24 11.15 -2.93
CA LEU A 109 -58.47 10.48 -3.28
C LEU A 109 -59.35 10.62 -2.05
N ASP A 110 -60.30 11.55 -2.12
CA ASP A 110 -61.40 11.66 -1.17
C ASP A 110 -62.23 10.37 -1.24
N VAL A 111 -61.77 9.35 -0.52
CA VAL A 111 -62.57 8.17 -0.20
C VAL A 111 -63.31 8.51 1.09
N GLU A 112 -64.47 9.13 0.89
CA GLU A 112 -65.47 9.34 1.93
C GLU A 112 -66.00 7.97 2.38
N VAL A 113 -65.62 7.50 3.57
CA VAL A 113 -66.26 6.34 4.21
C VAL A 113 -66.56 6.68 5.68
N PRO A 114 -67.84 6.73 6.07
CA PRO A 114 -68.25 6.88 7.46
C PRO A 114 -68.20 5.52 8.18
N GLY A 115 -67.78 5.52 9.44
CA GLY A 115 -68.06 4.43 10.37
C GLY A 115 -66.84 3.67 10.88
N THR A 116 -66.70 3.72 12.20
CA THR A 116 -65.78 3.04 13.13
C THR A 116 -65.57 1.55 12.85
N GLU A 117 -64.31 1.09 12.90
CA GLU A 117 -63.77 -0.06 13.68
C GLU A 117 -62.50 -0.65 13.02
N ASN A 118 -61.36 -0.53 13.72
CA ASN A 118 -60.03 -1.09 13.43
C ASN A 118 -59.49 -0.91 11.99
N PRO A 119 -58.33 -0.24 11.77
CA PRO A 119 -57.73 -0.22 10.46
C PRO A 119 -57.20 -1.63 10.15
N VAL A 120 -58.02 -2.44 9.49
CA VAL A 120 -57.58 -3.62 8.75
C VAL A 120 -56.78 -3.05 7.60
N ILE A 121 -55.48 -2.88 7.80
CA ILE A 121 -54.54 -2.58 6.72
C ILE A 121 -54.66 -3.77 5.78
N ASP A 122 -55.30 -3.57 4.63
CA ASP A 122 -55.46 -4.59 3.61
C ASP A 122 -54.06 -5.03 3.16
N PHE A 123 -53.70 -6.27 3.49
CA PHE A 123 -52.41 -6.88 3.14
C PHE A 123 -52.15 -6.80 1.63
N GLU A 124 -53.21 -6.75 0.82
CA GLU A 124 -53.12 -6.61 -0.64
C GLU A 124 -52.69 -5.20 -1.09
N SER A 125 -52.99 -4.17 -0.31
CA SER A 125 -52.68 -2.77 -0.64
C SER A 125 -51.26 -2.32 -0.28
N LEU A 126 -50.55 -3.12 0.52
CA LEU A 126 -49.18 -2.80 0.91
C LEU A 126 -48.21 -2.91 -0.28
N PRO A 127 -47.18 -2.06 -0.36
CA PRO A 127 -46.12 -2.24 -1.33
C PRO A 127 -45.41 -3.57 -1.09
N ILE A 128 -44.94 -4.20 -2.18
CA ILE A 128 -44.35 -5.57 -2.18
C ILE A 128 -43.24 -5.73 -1.14
N ARG A 129 -42.44 -4.68 -0.94
CA ARG A 129 -41.40 -4.61 0.10
C ARG A 129 -41.97 -4.82 1.50
N ASP A 130 -43.06 -4.14 1.83
CA ASP A 130 -43.67 -4.21 3.16
C ASP A 130 -44.40 -5.54 3.34
N LYS A 131 -44.99 -6.10 2.27
CA LYS A 131 -45.54 -7.47 2.29
C LYS A 131 -44.46 -8.51 2.63
N ALA A 132 -43.29 -8.44 1.98
CA ALA A 132 -42.17 -9.35 2.24
C ALA A 132 -41.68 -9.25 3.70
N LEU A 133 -41.59 -8.03 4.24
CA LEU A 133 -41.17 -7.80 5.62
C LEU A 133 -42.19 -8.30 6.64
N VAL A 134 -43.49 -8.12 6.39
CA VAL A 134 -44.56 -8.63 7.26
C VAL A 134 -44.55 -10.16 7.29
N LEU A 135 -44.39 -10.82 6.14
CA LEU A 135 -44.31 -12.28 6.06
C LEU A 135 -43.05 -12.83 6.74
N HIS A 136 -41.91 -12.16 6.58
CA HIS A 136 -40.68 -12.53 7.28
C HIS A 136 -40.82 -12.38 8.81
N ARG A 137 -41.41 -11.27 9.28
CA ARG A 137 -41.70 -11.06 10.72
C ARG A 137 -42.68 -12.10 11.28
N LYS A 138 -43.56 -12.64 10.44
CA LYS A 138 -44.48 -13.75 10.78
C LYS A 138 -43.76 -15.11 10.88
N GLY A 139 -42.50 -15.19 10.45
CA GLY A 139 -41.69 -16.41 10.50
C GLY A 139 -41.76 -17.27 9.24
N ASP A 140 -42.31 -16.76 8.13
CA ASP A 140 -42.31 -17.49 6.86
C ASP A 140 -40.88 -17.56 6.28
N SER A 141 -40.51 -18.71 5.70
CA SER A 141 -39.18 -18.90 5.08
C SER A 141 -39.02 -18.06 3.81
N PRO A 142 -37.80 -17.61 3.44
CA PRO A 142 -37.58 -16.78 2.27
C PRO A 142 -38.04 -17.46 0.96
N GLU A 143 -37.99 -18.78 0.87
CA GLU A 143 -38.52 -19.56 -0.27
C GLU A 143 -40.05 -19.52 -0.34
N SER A 144 -40.71 -19.55 0.82
CA SER A 144 -42.17 -19.50 0.92
C SER A 144 -42.70 -18.11 0.59
N ILE A 145 -41.97 -17.06 0.98
CA ILE A 145 -42.27 -15.66 0.66
C ILE A 145 -42.07 -15.41 -0.83
N ALA A 146 -40.96 -15.88 -1.40
CA ALA A 146 -40.65 -15.80 -2.83
C ALA A 146 -41.77 -16.40 -3.69
N SER A 147 -42.24 -17.59 -3.31
CA SER A 147 -43.33 -18.28 -4.02
C SER A 147 -44.69 -17.57 -3.92
N ARG A 148 -44.93 -16.81 -2.84
CA ARG A 148 -46.19 -16.07 -2.61
C ARG A 148 -46.21 -14.69 -3.26
N LEU A 149 -45.06 -14.05 -3.38
CA LEU A 149 -44.91 -12.71 -3.96
C LEU A 149 -44.44 -12.72 -5.42
N ASP A 150 -44.30 -13.91 -6.01
CA ASP A 150 -43.78 -14.14 -7.38
C ASP A 150 -42.41 -13.47 -7.61
N MET A 151 -41.52 -13.60 -6.61
CA MET A 151 -40.18 -13.03 -6.63
C MET A 151 -39.12 -14.13 -6.52
N SER A 152 -37.90 -13.84 -6.97
CA SER A 152 -36.79 -14.76 -6.74
C SER A 152 -36.35 -14.76 -5.27
N ARG A 153 -35.83 -15.89 -4.80
CA ARG A 153 -35.27 -16.02 -3.45
C ARG A 153 -34.25 -14.91 -3.14
N GLY A 154 -33.38 -14.59 -4.12
CA GLY A 154 -32.34 -13.57 -3.97
C GLY A 154 -32.91 -12.15 -3.80
N GLU A 155 -34.02 -11.82 -4.46
CA GLU A 155 -34.66 -10.50 -4.30
C GLU A 155 -35.32 -10.36 -2.92
N ILE A 156 -35.92 -11.42 -2.39
CA ILE A 156 -36.48 -11.42 -1.02
C ILE A 156 -35.37 -11.29 0.03
N GLU A 157 -34.28 -12.04 -0.09
CA GLU A 157 -33.11 -11.92 0.79
C GLU A 157 -32.48 -10.52 0.73
N LEU A 158 -32.44 -9.91 -0.47
CA LEU A 158 -31.97 -8.53 -0.65
C LEU A 158 -32.88 -7.52 0.05
N ILE A 159 -34.20 -7.68 -0.05
CA ILE A 159 -35.18 -6.81 0.61
C ILE A 159 -35.04 -6.88 2.14
N ILE A 160 -34.86 -8.08 2.69
CA ILE A 160 -34.68 -8.30 4.13
C ILE A 160 -33.36 -7.68 4.60
N SER A 161 -32.25 -7.99 3.92
CA SER A 161 -30.91 -7.48 4.30
C SER A 161 -30.81 -5.95 4.20
N LEU A 162 -31.48 -5.32 3.24
CA LEU A 162 -31.54 -3.86 3.10
C LEU A 162 -32.36 -3.20 4.22
N HIS A 163 -33.33 -3.92 4.81
CA HIS A 163 -34.13 -3.42 5.93
C HIS A 163 -33.42 -3.62 7.28
N GLU A 164 -32.78 -4.77 7.50
CA GLU A 164 -32.03 -5.06 8.73
C GLU A 164 -30.70 -4.29 8.79
N GLY A 165 -30.07 -4.00 7.66
CA GLY A 165 -28.84 -3.21 7.56
C GLY A 165 -29.01 -1.70 7.80
N ARG A 166 -30.24 -1.20 8.01
CA ARG A 166 -30.48 0.16 8.48
C ARG A 166 -30.51 0.15 10.01
N PRO A 167 -29.52 0.74 10.72
CA PRO A 167 -29.67 0.98 12.15
C PRO A 167 -30.92 1.85 12.34
N GLN A 168 -31.89 1.31 13.08
CA GLN A 168 -33.03 2.08 13.57
C GLN A 168 -32.47 3.14 14.52
N ASN A 169 -32.52 4.40 14.09
CA ASN A 169 -32.29 5.56 14.93
C ASN A 169 -33.59 6.36 14.96
#